data_AF-I3SMY2-F1
#
_entry.id   AF-I3SMY2-F1
#
_cell.length_a   1.000
_cell.length_b   1.000
_cell.length_c   1.000
_cell.angle_alpha   90.00
_cell.angle_beta   90.00
_cell.angle_gamma   90.00
#
_symmetry.space_group_name_H-M   'P 1'
#
loop_
_entity.id
_entity.type
_entity.pdbx_description
1 polymer ?
#
loop_
_entity_poly.entity_id
_entity_poly.type
_entity_poly.pdbx_seq_one_letter_code
_entity_poly.pdbx_strand_id
1 'polypeptide(L)' 'MSTQAWIRALNYSIVDDWRSWLVNGQVAGYTRSYSNRMTFATVKGAGHTAPEYKPDEGFSMFTRWLSNMPL' A
#
# COMPACT_ATOMS: atom_id res chain seq x y z
N MET A 1 -6.93 -9.63 7.88
CA MET A 1 -5.79 -10.52 7.56
C MET A 1 -5.96 -11.34 6.27
N SER A 2 -7.12 -11.32 5.59
CA SER A 2 -7.38 -12.17 4.40
C SER A 2 -6.45 -11.87 3.21
N THR A 3 -6.46 -10.64 2.68
CA THR A 3 -5.67 -10.25 1.50
C THR A 3 -4.16 -10.47 1.69
N GLN A 4 -3.63 -10.18 2.89
CA GLN A 4 -2.21 -10.34 3.18
C GLN A 4 -1.78 -11.82 3.19
N ALA A 5 -2.61 -12.72 3.75
CA ALA A 5 -2.34 -14.15 3.74
C ALA A 5 -2.40 -14.70 2.30
N TRP A 6 -3.39 -14.28 1.52
CA TRP A 6 -3.53 -14.66 0.11
C TRP A 6 -2.32 -14.22 -0.73
N ILE A 7 -1.88 -12.97 -0.59
CA ILE A 7 -0.69 -12.47 -1.30
C ILE A 7 0.57 -13.26 -0.92
N ARG A 8 0.74 -13.59 0.37
CA ARG A 8 1.89 -14.41 0.82
C ARG A 8 1.88 -15.82 0.21
N ALA A 9 0.69 -16.40 -0.01
CA ALA A 9 0.56 -17.71 -0.64
C ALA A 9 1.03 -17.74 -2.11
N LEU A 10 1.14 -16.59 -2.77
CA LEU A 10 1.70 -16.48 -4.12
C LEU A 10 3.22 -16.69 -4.17
N ASN A 11 3.89 -16.63 -3.01
CA ASN A 11 5.31 -16.97 -2.83
C ASN A 11 6.30 -16.19 -3.73
N TYR A 12 5.99 -14.92 -4.03
CA TYR A 12 6.95 -14.03 -4.69
C TYR A 12 8.02 -13.54 -3.71
N SER A 13 9.25 -13.38 -4.20
CA SER A 13 10.35 -12.80 -3.41
C SER A 13 10.04 -11.36 -3.02
N ILE A 14 10.33 -11.00 -1.77
CA ILE A 14 10.18 -9.64 -1.27
C ILE A 14 11.37 -8.81 -1.75
N VAL A 15 11.11 -7.65 -2.36
CA VAL A 15 12.15 -6.71 -2.83
C VAL A 15 12.24 -5.45 -1.97
N ASP A 16 11.14 -5.07 -1.32
CA ASP A 16 11.08 -4.00 -0.33
C ASP A 16 10.20 -4.51 0.83
N ASP A 17 10.80 -4.69 2.00
CA ASP A 17 10.11 -5.31 3.13
C ASP A 17 9.12 -4.34 3.80
N TRP A 18 8.34 -4.87 4.74
CA TRP A 18 7.24 -4.18 5.38
C TRP A 18 7.69 -2.88 6.07
N ARG A 19 7.25 -1.74 5.53
CA ARG A 19 7.56 -0.42 6.07
C ARG A 19 6.35 0.51 6.01
N SER A 20 6.38 1.57 6.80
CA SER A 20 5.37 2.62 6.71
C SER A 20 5.54 3.44 5.43
N TRP A 21 4.42 3.94 4.90
CA TRP A 21 4.41 5.00 3.90
C TRP A 21 3.74 6.26 4.46
N LEU A 22 4.15 7.41 3.94
CA LEU A 22 3.83 8.71 4.53
C LEU A 22 3.06 9.60 3.56
N VAL A 23 2.11 10.36 4.13
CA VAL A 23 1.43 11.49 3.50
C VAL A 23 1.47 12.64 4.50
N ASN A 24 1.95 13.81 4.07
CA ASN A 24 2.06 15.02 4.91
C ASN A 24 2.80 14.78 6.25
N GLY A 25 3.85 13.94 6.23
CA GLY A 25 4.64 13.61 7.43
C GLY A 25 3.95 12.65 8.42
N GLN A 26 2.76 12.14 8.09
CA GLN A 26 2.01 11.19 8.93
C GLN A 26 1.97 9.80 8.29
N VAL A 27 1.88 8.76 9.13
CA VAL A 27 1.76 7.37 8.68
C VAL A 27 0.40 7.14 8.04
N ALA A 28 0.39 7.06 6.72
CA ALA A 28 -0.78 6.76 5.90
C ALA A 28 -1.08 5.25 5.85
N GLY A 29 -0.09 4.41 6.14
CA GLY A 29 -0.24 2.97 6.30
C GLY A 29 1.08 2.24 6.14
N TYR A 30 1.01 0.97 5.75
CA TYR A 30 2.17 0.11 5.53
C TYR A 30 2.15 -0.51 4.13
N THR A 31 3.33 -0.73 3.58
CA THR A 31 3.53 -1.28 2.25
C THR A 31 4.64 -2.33 2.22
N ARG A 32 4.59 -3.21 1.22
CA ARG A 32 5.61 -4.20 0.86
C ARG A 32 5.57 -4.46 -0.63
N SER A 33 6.74 -4.55 -1.26
CA SER A 33 6.86 -4.81 -2.70
C SER A 33 7.46 -6.18 -2.98
N TYR A 34 7.03 -6.78 -4.08
CA TYR A 34 7.39 -8.13 -4.51
C TYR A 34 8.08 -8.11 -5.89
N SER A 35 8.84 -9.15 -6.19
CA SER A 35 9.66 -9.27 -7.40
C SER A 35 8.88 -9.26 -8.72
N ASN A 36 7.57 -9.54 -8.69
CA ASN A 36 6.68 -9.51 -9.85
C ASN A 36 6.09 -8.11 -10.15
N ARG A 37 6.69 -7.03 -9.64
CA ARG A 37 6.21 -5.63 -9.75
C ARG A 37 4.87 -5.37 -9.05
N MET A 38 4.49 -6.22 -8.10
CA MET A 38 3.32 -6.00 -7.25
C MET A 38 3.72 -5.27 -5.97
N THR A 39 2.93 -4.28 -5.58
CA THR A 39 3.03 -3.60 -4.28
C THR A 39 1.73 -3.82 -3.52
N PHE A 40 1.85 -4.37 -2.31
CA PHE A 40 0.74 -4.43 -1.36
C PHE A 40 0.82 -3.22 -0.44
N ALA A 41 -0.32 -2.57 -0.20
CA ALA A 41 -0.41 -1.42 0.70
C ALA A 41 -1.68 -1.48 1.55
N THR A 42 -1.59 -0.88 2.74
CA THR A 42 -2.72 -0.63 3.64
C THR A 42 -2.92 0.87 3.75
N VAL A 43 -4.15 1.30 3.98
CA VAL A 43 -4.49 2.69 4.30
C VAL A 43 -5.02 2.72 5.73
N LYS A 44 -4.27 3.35 6.64
CA LYS A 44 -4.54 3.37 8.08
C LYS A 44 -5.83 4.13 8.36
N GLY A 45 -6.76 3.48 9.07
CA GLY A 45 -8.03 4.09 9.45
C GLY A 45 -9.03 4.23 8.30
N ALA A 46 -8.76 3.62 7.15
CA ALA A 46 -9.72 3.53 6.05
C ALA A 46 -10.66 2.31 6.22
N GLY A 47 -11.88 2.45 5.69
CA GLY A 47 -12.85 1.36 5.55
C GLY A 47 -12.72 0.60 4.23
N HIS A 48 -13.80 -0.06 3.81
CA HIS A 48 -13.84 -0.82 2.54
C HIS A 48 -13.65 0.09 1.32
N THR A 49 -14.31 1.25 1.33
CA THR A 49 -14.21 2.32 0.33
C THR A 49 -13.13 3.31 0.75
N ALA A 50 -11.86 2.93 0.67
CA ALA A 50 -10.77 3.72 1.29
C ALA A 50 -10.75 5.23 0.95
N PRO A 51 -10.97 5.68 -0.30
CA PRO A 51 -11.01 7.11 -0.63
C PRO A 51 -12.15 7.90 0.03
N GLU A 52 -13.22 7.23 0.47
CA GLU A 52 -14.34 7.86 1.21
C GLU A 52 -13.92 8.24 2.63
N TYR A 53 -13.15 7.37 3.30
CA TYR A 53 -12.70 7.57 4.68
C TYR A 53 -11.38 8.35 4.78
N LYS A 54 -10.53 8.20 3.77
CA LYS A 54 -9.15 8.72 3.71
C LYS A 54 -8.85 9.28 2.32
N PRO A 55 -9.49 10.41 1.94
CA PRO A 55 -9.38 10.96 0.59
C PRO A 55 -7.96 11.38 0.22
N ASP A 56 -7.22 12.03 1.13
CA ASP A 56 -5.86 12.51 0.87
C ASP A 56 -4.87 11.35 0.65
N GLU A 57 -4.94 10.33 1.51
CA GLU A 57 -4.11 9.12 1.38
C GLU A 57 -4.49 8.31 0.14
N GLY A 58 -5.79 8.20 -0.16
CA GLY A 58 -6.30 7.53 -1.35
C GLY A 58 -5.81 8.20 -2.64
N PHE A 59 -5.93 9.53 -2.72
CA PHE A 59 -5.47 10.30 -3.87
C PHE A 59 -3.94 10.26 -4.03
N SER A 60 -3.20 10.37 -2.92
CA SER A 60 -1.73 10.28 -2.92
C SER A 60 -1.26 8.91 -3.41
N MET A 61 -1.89 7.83 -2.94
CA MET A 61 -1.60 6.46 -3.38
C MET A 61 -1.85 6.29 -4.88
N PHE A 62 -3.00 6.76 -5.38
CA PHE A 62 -3.36 6.66 -6.80
C PHE A 62 -2.39 7.43 -7.71
N THR A 63 -2.03 8.66 -7.32
CA THR A 63 -1.12 9.51 -8.11
C THR A 63 0.30 8.92 -8.16
N ARG A 64 0.79 8.37 -7.04
CA ARG A 64 2.08 7.68 -6.98
C ARG A 64 2.09 6.43 -7.86
N TRP A 65 1.00 5.65 -7.83
CA TRP A 65 0.84 4.47 -8.68
C TRP A 65 0.90 4.83 -10.18
N LEU A 66 0.14 5.83 -10.63
CA LEU A 66 0.16 6.28 -12.03
C LEU A 66 1.55 6.77 -12.48
N SER A 67 2.32 7.34 -11.57
CA SER A 67 3.64 7.91 -11.85
C SER A 67 4.79 6.93 -11.64
N ASN A 68 4.51 5.65 -11.35
CA ASN A 68 5.51 4.65 -10.95
C ASN A 68 6.41 5.12 -9.78
N MET A 69 5.87 5.92 -8.87
CA MET A 69 6.57 6.36 -7.66
C MET A 69 6.30 5.41 -6.50
N PRO A 70 7.28 5.18 -5.61
CA PRO A 70 7.09 4.37 -4.42
C PRO A 70 6.13 5.07 -3.43
N LEU A 71 5.41 4.25 -2.64
CA LEU A 71 4.64 4.73 -1.49
C LEU A 71 5.54 5.12 -0.33
#